data_AF-A0AA51R1J2-F1
#
_entry.id   AF-A0AA51R1J2-F1
#
_cell.length_a   1.000
_cell.length_b   1.000
_cell.length_c   1.000
_cell.angle_alpha   90.00
_cell.angle_beta   90.00
_cell.angle_gamma   90.00
#
_symmetry.space_group_name_H-M   'P 1'
#
loop_
_entity.id
_entity.type
_entity.pdbx_description
1 polymer ?
#
loop_
_entity_poly.entity_id
_entity_poly.type
_entity_poly.pdbx_seq_one_letter_code
_entity_poly.pdbx_strand_id
1 'polypeptide(L)'
;MEYAAKSKTLGLLTDDPIGALLGMNKAYMQFQSRHGVGGLAQVTSNGVDLLAVMASKPGTGQFKAFMKDLMREYSKVTFWLVHSPLLREILTNYGFSQVEEFQHGAMVRGMRWRAE
;
A
#
# COMPACT_ATOMS: atom_id res chain seq x y z
N MET A 1 22.33 -8.02 0.95
CA MET A 1 21.98 -7.35 2.21
C MET A 1 20.49 -7.01 2.15
N GLU A 2 19.68 -7.82 2.81
CA GLU A 2 18.22 -7.82 2.69
C GLU A 2 17.66 -7.03 3.87
N TYR A 3 17.47 -5.72 3.66
CA TYR A 3 16.85 -4.90 4.67
C TYR A 3 15.34 -5.16 4.62
N ALA A 4 14.84 -6.02 5.50
CA ALA A 4 13.44 -5.97 5.89
C ALA A 4 13.22 -4.59 6.54
N ALA A 5 12.75 -3.61 5.75
CA ALA A 5 12.48 -2.28 6.25
C ALA A 5 11.37 -2.39 7.30
N LYS A 6 11.71 -2.12 8.56
CA LYS A 6 10.76 -2.22 9.67
C LYS A 6 9.90 -0.96 9.72
N SER A 7 8.74 -1.00 9.09
CA SER A 7 7.71 0.03 9.25
C SER A 7 6.94 -0.16 10.55
N LYS A 8 6.60 0.93 11.23
CA LYS A 8 5.76 0.85 12.44
C LYS A 8 4.31 0.52 12.09
N THR A 9 3.85 1.00 10.94
CA THR A 9 2.48 0.79 10.44
C THR A 9 2.33 -0.53 9.69
N LEU A 10 3.23 -0.84 8.75
CA LEU A 10 3.13 -2.05 7.92
C LEU A 10 3.56 -3.32 8.66
N GLY A 11 4.33 -3.19 9.75
CA GLY A 11 4.85 -4.34 10.50
C GLY A 11 6.09 -4.94 9.84
N LEU A 12 6.22 -6.26 9.92
CA LEU A 12 7.30 -6.99 9.26
C LEU A 12 7.00 -7.07 7.76
N LEU A 13 7.97 -6.65 6.94
CA LEU A 13 7.95 -6.87 5.50
C LEU A 13 8.68 -8.17 5.18
N THR A 14 8.02 -9.06 4.45
CA THR A 14 8.58 -10.36 4.02
C THR A 14 8.45 -10.50 2.50
N ASP A 15 9.28 -11.35 1.91
CA ASP A 15 9.18 -11.61 0.47
C ASP A 15 7.82 -12.20 0.10
N ASP A 16 7.33 -11.82 -1.09
CA ASP A 16 6.17 -12.46 -1.68
C ASP A 16 6.60 -13.79 -2.34
N PRO A 17 6.09 -14.96 -1.88
CA PRO A 17 6.48 -16.25 -2.45
C PRO A 17 6.17 -16.36 -3.95
N ILE A 18 5.08 -15.74 -4.42
CA ILE A 18 4.72 -15.75 -5.84
C ILE A 18 5.72 -14.90 -6.64
N GLY A 19 5.98 -13.66 -6.20
CA GLY A 19 6.99 -12.79 -6.79
C GLY A 19 8.37 -13.44 -6.86
N ALA A 20 8.78 -14.13 -5.79
CA ALA A 20 10.03 -14.88 -5.74
C ALA A 20 10.08 -16.01 -6.79
N LEU A 21 9.00 -16.79 -6.92
CA LEU A 21 8.89 -17.86 -7.92
C LEU A 21 8.89 -17.35 -9.36
N LEU A 22 8.35 -16.15 -9.60
CA LEU A 22 8.33 -15.51 -10.91
C LEU A 22 9.62 -14.75 -11.25
N GLY A 23 10.63 -14.78 -10.37
CA GLY A 23 11.86 -13.99 -10.53
C GLY A 23 11.62 -12.48 -10.44
N MET A 24 10.43 -12.05 -10.00
CA MET A 24 10.06 -10.66 -9.73
C MET A 24 10.60 -10.27 -8.36
N ASN A 25 11.93 -10.25 -8.23
CA ASN A 25 12.56 -9.96 -6.96
C ASN A 25 12.45 -8.46 -6.60
N LYS A 26 11.89 -8.20 -5.41
CA LYS A 26 12.11 -7.02 -4.55
C LYS A 26 11.33 -5.71 -4.80
N ALA A 27 10.39 -5.66 -5.73
CA ALA A 27 9.57 -4.45 -5.87
C ALA A 27 8.54 -4.32 -4.72
N TYR A 28 7.69 -5.33 -4.54
CA TYR A 28 6.66 -5.34 -3.50
C TYR A 28 6.88 -6.50 -2.52
N MET A 29 6.77 -6.19 -1.23
CA MET A 29 6.90 -7.13 -0.12
C MET A 29 5.54 -7.36 0.54
N GLN A 30 5.30 -8.57 1.06
CA GLN A 30 4.14 -8.83 1.89
C GLN A 30 4.25 -8.08 3.22
N PHE A 31 3.12 -7.58 3.71
CA PHE A 31 3.03 -6.95 5.01
C PHE A 31 1.80 -7.41 5.79
N GLN A 32 1.93 -7.34 7.11
CA GLN A 32 0.82 -7.54 8.04
C GLN A 32 0.90 -6.45 9.11
N SER A 33 0.04 -5.44 8.99
CA SER A 33 -0.02 -4.34 9.93
C SER A 33 -0.55 -4.79 11.29
N ARG A 34 -0.19 -4.03 12.33
CA ARG A 34 -0.73 -4.17 13.69
C ARG A 34 -2.25 -3.99 13.78
N HIS A 35 -2.83 -3.32 12.79
CA HIS A 35 -4.27 -3.10 12.69
C HIS A 35 -5.00 -4.27 12.05
N GLY A 36 -4.32 -5.37 11.72
CA GLY A 36 -4.96 -6.49 11.05
C GLY A 36 -5.29 -6.22 9.59
N VAL A 37 -4.59 -5.27 8.94
CA VAL A 37 -4.61 -5.06 7.49
C VAL A 37 -3.33 -5.65 6.89
N GLY A 38 -3.46 -6.53 5.91
CA GLY A 38 -2.33 -7.10 5.18
C GLY A 38 -2.40 -6.78 3.69
N GLY A 39 -1.34 -7.09 2.96
CA GLY A 39 -1.26 -6.88 1.51
C GLY A 39 0.18 -6.85 1.02
N LEU A 40 0.38 -6.16 -0.09
CA LEU A 40 1.69 -5.92 -0.69
C LEU A 40 2.06 -4.44 -0.57
N ALA A 41 3.31 -4.16 -0.22
CA ALA A 41 3.81 -2.80 -0.09
C ALA A 41 5.20 -2.66 -0.70
N GLN A 42 5.43 -1.50 -1.32
CA GLN A 42 6.76 -1.04 -1.71
C GLN A 42 7.06 0.25 -0.95
N VAL A 43 8.07 0.21 -0.08
CA VAL A 43 8.53 1.40 0.65
C VAL A 43 9.64 2.06 -0.18
N THR A 44 9.47 3.34 -0.47
CA THR A 44 10.43 4.17 -1.21
C THR A 44 10.93 5.31 -0.32
N SER A 45 11.98 6.02 -0.76
CA SER A 45 12.43 7.24 -0.07
C SER A 45 11.34 8.32 0.03
N ASN A 46 10.39 8.29 -0.90
CA ASN A 46 9.41 9.35 -1.08
C ASN A 46 8.05 8.99 -0.51
N GLY A 47 7.85 7.80 0.06
CA GLY A 47 6.56 7.32 0.57
C GLY A 47 6.37 5.82 0.42
N VAL A 48 5.11 5.38 0.46
CA VAL A 48 4.74 3.97 0.34
C VAL A 48 3.71 3.77 -0.76
N ASP A 49 3.91 2.72 -1.55
CA ASP A 49 2.95 2.22 -2.52
C ASP A 49 2.35 0.90 -2.02
N LEU A 50 1.04 0.75 -2.20
CA LEU A 50 0.23 -0.32 -1.64
C LEU A 50 -0.57 -1.04 -2.73
N LEU A 51 -0.59 -2.36 -2.63
CA LEU A 51 -1.28 -3.29 -3.51
C LEU A 51 -1.99 -4.36 -2.70
N ALA A 52 -3.06 -4.94 -3.26
CA ALA A 52 -3.77 -6.10 -2.71
C ALA A 52 -4.10 -5.97 -1.20
N VAL A 53 -4.58 -4.80 -0.76
CA VAL A 53 -4.79 -4.49 0.65
C VAL A 53 -6.10 -5.11 1.15
N MET A 54 -6.03 -5.88 2.23
CA MET A 54 -7.15 -6.62 2.81
C MET A 54 -7.18 -6.49 4.33
N ALA A 55 -8.38 -6.28 4.90
CA ALA A 55 -8.59 -6.32 6.35
C ALA A 55 -8.96 -7.74 6.81
N SER A 56 -8.30 -8.22 7.87
CA SER A 56 -8.56 -9.52 8.49
C SER A 56 -9.96 -9.62 9.11
N LYS A 57 -10.51 -8.50 9.59
CA LYS A 57 -11.85 -8.43 10.19
C LYS A 57 -12.61 -7.22 9.63
N PRO A 58 -13.31 -7.36 8.50
CA PRO A 58 -14.13 -6.29 7.93
C PRO A 58 -15.15 -5.73 8.94
N GLY A 59 -15.50 -4.44 8.80
CA GLY A 59 -16.50 -3.78 9.67
C GLY A 59 -15.99 -3.30 11.04
N THR A 60 -14.74 -3.58 11.39
CA THR A 60 -14.18 -3.22 12.72
C THR A 60 -13.37 -1.92 12.73
N GLY A 61 -13.32 -1.20 11.61
CA GLY A 61 -12.56 0.06 11.50
C GLY A 61 -11.05 -0.11 11.34
N GLN A 62 -10.53 -1.34 11.17
CA GLN A 62 -9.11 -1.64 10.97
C GLN A 62 -8.49 -0.81 9.85
N PHE A 63 -9.16 -0.71 8.71
CA PHE A 63 -8.67 0.08 7.57
C PHE A 63 -8.56 1.57 7.91
N LYS A 64 -9.51 2.13 8.68
CA LYS A 64 -9.45 3.54 9.12
C LYS A 64 -8.25 3.80 10.03
N ALA A 65 -7.97 2.92 10.98
CA ALA A 65 -6.81 3.04 11.86
C ALA A 65 -5.50 2.91 11.07
N PHE A 66 -5.45 1.94 10.15
CA PHE A 66 -4.32 1.74 9.24
C PHE A 66 -4.02 2.98 8.38
N MET A 67 -5.04 3.56 7.75
CA MET A 67 -4.89 4.77 6.93
C MET A 67 -4.33 5.95 7.71
N LYS A 68 -4.85 6.20 8.92
CA LYS A 68 -4.36 7.29 9.78
C LYS A 68 -2.89 7.14 10.12
N ASP A 69 -2.45 5.92 10.41
CA ASP A 69 -1.05 5.65 10.74
C ASP A 69 -0.15 5.77 9.51
N LEU A 70 -0.59 5.28 8.34
CA LEU A 70 0.14 5.46 7.08
C LEU A 70 0.37 6.93 6.75
N MET A 71 -0.68 7.74 6.82
CA MET A 71 -0.63 9.17 6.53
C MET A 71 0.21 9.96 7.56
N ARG A 72 0.45 9.37 8.73
CA ARG A 72 1.32 9.95 9.77
C ARG A 72 2.79 9.55 9.57
N GLU A 73 3.03 8.32 9.13
CA GLU A 73 4.37 7.76 8.96
C GLU A 73 5.01 8.16 7.62
N TYR A 74 4.21 8.29 6.56
CA TYR A 74 4.69 8.55 5.21
C TYR A 74 4.22 9.90 4.67
N SER A 75 5.09 10.58 3.93
CA SER A 75 4.79 11.84 3.24
C SER A 75 3.96 11.66 1.97
N LYS A 76 3.92 10.43 1.43
CA LYS A 76 3.10 10.01 0.28
C LYS A 76 2.60 8.59 0.52
N VAL A 77 1.35 8.35 0.17
CA VAL A 77 0.73 7.02 0.15
C VAL A 77 0.05 6.82 -1.20
N THR A 78 0.38 5.76 -1.93
CA THR A 78 -0.30 5.40 -3.18
C THR A 78 -0.98 4.04 -3.04
N PHE A 79 -2.26 3.96 -3.41
CA PHE A 79 -2.97 2.70 -3.63
C PHE A 79 -3.11 2.46 -5.12
N TRP A 80 -2.41 1.46 -5.63
CA TRP A 80 -2.53 1.04 -7.03
C TRP A 80 -3.70 0.08 -7.20
N LEU A 81 -4.39 0.17 -8.35
CA LEU A 81 -5.49 -0.73 -8.76
C LEU A 81 -6.63 -0.84 -7.72
N VAL A 82 -7.28 0.30 -7.43
CA VAL A 82 -8.47 0.33 -6.57
C VAL A 82 -9.70 -0.22 -7.32
N HIS A 83 -10.04 -1.49 -7.07
CA HIS A 83 -11.17 -2.18 -7.72
C HIS A 83 -12.54 -1.85 -7.13
N SER A 84 -12.62 -1.44 -5.86
CA SER A 84 -13.89 -1.11 -5.20
C SER A 84 -14.24 0.37 -5.43
N PRO A 85 -15.37 0.69 -6.08
CA PRO A 85 -15.83 2.08 -6.22
C PRO A 85 -16.06 2.76 -4.86
N LEU A 86 -16.63 2.03 -3.89
CA LEU A 86 -16.84 2.52 -2.53
C LEU A 86 -15.52 2.87 -1.83
N LEU A 87 -14.49 2.03 -2.00
CA LEU A 87 -13.17 2.34 -1.46
C LEU A 87 -12.59 3.61 -2.09
N ARG A 88 -12.81 3.82 -3.40
CA ARG A 88 -12.38 5.03 -4.09
C ARG A 88 -13.00 6.28 -3.46
N GLU A 89 -14.33 6.28 -3.27
CA GLU A 89 -15.03 7.38 -2.60
C GLU A 89 -14.51 7.64 -1.19
N ILE A 90 -14.29 6.57 -0.42
CA ILE A 90 -13.72 6.69 0.93
C ILE A 90 -12.33 7.33 0.88
N LEU A 91 -11.44 6.88 -0.01
CA LEU A 91 -10.10 7.43 -0.17
C LEU A 91 -10.14 8.92 -0.57
N THR A 92 -11.06 9.32 -1.45
CA THR A 92 -11.29 10.74 -1.78
C THR A 92 -11.63 11.56 -0.53
N ASN A 93 -12.44 11.03 0.39
CA ASN A 93 -12.75 11.71 1.67
C ASN A 93 -11.52 11.85 2.60
N TYR A 94 -10.47 11.05 2.40
CA TYR A 94 -9.16 11.23 3.08
C TYR A 94 -8.21 12.15 2.32
N GLY A 95 -8.64 12.77 1.22
CA GLY A 95 -7.85 13.67 0.39
C GLY A 95 -6.94 12.95 -0.62
N PHE A 96 -7.25 11.71 -0.98
CA PHE A 96 -6.57 11.04 -2.09
C PHE A 96 -7.11 11.54 -3.43
N SER A 97 -6.23 11.71 -4.41
CA SER A 97 -6.57 12.06 -5.79
C SER A 97 -6.23 10.91 -6.74
N GLN A 98 -6.97 10.80 -7.84
CA GLN A 98 -6.65 9.84 -8.88
C GLN A 98 -5.31 10.19 -9.52
N VAL A 99 -4.49 9.16 -9.75
CA VAL A 99 -3.20 9.28 -10.46
C VAL A 99 -3.10 8.21 -11.53
N GLU A 100 -2.45 8.55 -12.64
CA GLU A 100 -2.07 7.63 -13.70
C GLU A 100 -0.57 7.78 -13.95
N GLU A 101 0.16 6.67 -13.98
CA GLU A 101 1.61 6.67 -14.20
C GLU A 101 2.01 5.57 -15.17
N PHE A 102 3.01 5.85 -16.00
CA PHE A 102 3.61 4.83 -16.84
C PHE A 102 4.71 4.12 -16.06
N GLN A 103 4.47 2.88 -15.67
CA GLN A 103 5.40 2.05 -14.91
C GLN A 103 5.62 0.72 -15.63
N HIS A 104 6.87 0.28 -15.73
CA HIS A 104 7.24 -1.02 -16.30
C HIS A 104 6.61 -1.30 -17.70
N GLY A 105 6.49 -0.27 -18.54
CA GLY A 105 5.92 -0.42 -19.89
C GLY A 105 4.39 -0.40 -19.96
N ALA A 106 3.69 -0.17 -18.84
CA ALA A 106 2.24 -0.12 -18.78
C ALA A 106 1.73 1.14 -18.07
N MET A 107 0.57 1.64 -18.50
CA MET A 107 -0.14 2.68 -17.76
C MET A 107 -0.84 2.04 -16.56
N VAL A 108 -0.50 2.47 -15.35
CA VAL A 108 -1.13 2.04 -14.10
C VAL A 108 -1.96 3.18 -13.51
N ARG A 109 -3.09 2.82 -12.90
CA ARG A 109 -4.03 3.77 -12.30
C ARG A 109 -4.18 3.50 -10.81
N GLY A 110 -4.23 4.56 -10.02
CA GLY A 110 -4.30 4.47 -8.56
C GLY A 110 -4.92 5.70 -7.92
N MET A 111 -4.86 5.70 -6.59
CA MET A 111 -5.27 6.80 -5.72
C MET A 111 -4.08 7.20 -4.85
N ARG A 112 -3.72 8.48 -4.82
CA ARG A 112 -2.55 8.97 -4.07
C ARG A 112 -2.92 10.07 -3.08
N TRP A 113 -2.38 9.97 -1.88
CA TRP A 113 -2.42 11.02 -0.86
C TRP A 113 -1.03 11.61 -0.67
N ARG A 114 -0.84 12.83 -1.17
CA ARG A 114 0.42 13.59 -1.25
C ARG A 114 1.53 12.80 -1.99
N ALA A 115 2.58 13.35 -2.57
CA ALA A 115 3.05 14.72 -2.68
C ALA A 115 2.61 15.37 -4.00
N GLU A 116 2.40 16.69 -3.94
CA GLU A 116 2.53 17.58 -5.10
C GLU A 116 3.94 17.46 -5.71
#